data_AF-L0L3F8-F1
#
_entry.id   AF-L0L3F8-F1
#
_cell.length_a   1.000
_cell.length_b   1.000
_cell.length_c   1.000
_cell.angle_alpha   90.00
_cell.angle_beta   90.00
_cell.angle_gamma   90.00
#
_symmetry.space_group_name_H-M   'P 1'
#
loop_
_entity.id
_entity.type
_entity.pdbx_description
1 polymer ?
#
loop_
_entity_poly.entity_id
_entity_poly.type
_entity_poly.pdbx_seq_one_letter_code
_entity_poly.pdbx_strand_id
1 'polypeptide(L)'
;MAQQGKITGLIVPEGYLEKLDDLKERGLIRNRTDGLRSAIKLFYDYVIAYRSKIPDIGKICAYITGDPRITEDWNDLSENENVSIYRLNDMDFKIKKINENHVIITQHKNNQEIIINIEIREKND
;
A
#
# COMPACT_ATOMS: atom_id res chain seq x y z
N MET A 1 24.63 -29.00 17.04
CA MET A 1 25.76 -28.08 16.77
C MET A 1 25.36 -27.19 15.60
N ALA A 2 25.74 -25.91 15.65
CA ALA A 2 25.05 -24.77 15.01
C ALA A 2 24.90 -24.84 13.49
N GLN A 3 23.68 -24.57 12.99
CA GLN A 3 23.46 -24.18 11.60
C GLN A 3 24.12 -22.80 11.39
N GLN A 4 25.29 -22.81 10.77
CA GLN A 4 26.01 -21.62 10.34
C GLN A 4 25.19 -20.93 9.23
N GLY A 5 24.44 -19.90 9.60
CA GLY A 5 23.55 -19.18 8.69
C GLY A 5 24.32 -18.58 7.52
N LYS A 6 23.76 -18.70 6.31
CA LYS A 6 24.29 -18.10 5.07
C LYS A 6 24.53 -16.60 5.27
N ILE A 7 25.79 -16.17 5.21
CA ILE A 7 26.13 -14.75 5.07
C ILE A 7 25.91 -14.39 3.59
N THR A 8 24.78 -13.75 3.30
CA THR A 8 24.53 -13.12 2.00
C THR A 8 24.88 -11.64 2.11
N GLY A 9 25.92 -11.20 1.42
CA GLY A 9 26.25 -9.79 1.31
C GLY A 9 25.20 -9.05 0.47
N LEU A 10 24.85 -7.83 0.88
CA LEU A 10 23.97 -6.92 0.14
C LEU A 10 24.79 -5.68 -0.23
N ILE A 11 24.74 -5.27 -1.49
CA ILE A 11 25.33 -3.99 -1.92
C ILE A 11 24.30 -2.91 -1.63
N VAL A 12 24.72 -1.90 -0.87
CA VAL A 12 23.90 -0.75 -0.49
C VAL A 12 24.63 0.51 -0.98
N PRO A 13 23.92 1.52 -1.55
CA PRO A 13 24.57 2.75 -1.98
C PRO A 13 25.28 3.45 -0.82
N GLU A 14 26.42 4.08 -1.10
CA GLU A 14 27.34 4.63 -0.10
C GLU A 14 26.67 5.62 0.85
N GLY A 15 25.84 6.54 0.34
CA GLY A 15 25.11 7.49 1.18
C GLY A 15 24.13 6.87 2.18
N TYR A 16 23.73 5.60 2.02
CA TYR A 16 22.96 4.88 3.04
C TYR A 16 23.87 4.18 4.06
N LEU A 17 25.08 3.78 3.66
CA LEU A 17 26.08 3.26 4.60
C LEU A 17 26.50 4.35 5.59
N GLU A 18 26.71 5.58 5.11
CA GLU A 18 26.99 6.75 5.95
C GLU A 18 25.88 7.02 6.96
N LYS A 19 24.61 6.95 6.53
CA LYS A 19 23.45 7.09 7.43
C LYS A 19 23.39 5.98 8.48
N LEU A 20 23.72 4.74 8.12
CA LEU A 20 23.78 3.64 9.07
C LEU A 20 24.93 3.81 10.07
N ASP A 21 26.06 4.39 9.65
CA ASP A 21 27.14 4.72 10.57
C ASP A 21 26.77 5.85 11.52
N ASP A 22 26.12 6.92 11.05
CA ASP A 22 25.62 8.00 11.92
C ASP A 22 24.64 7.46 12.98
N LEU A 23 23.72 6.56 12.60
CA LEU A 23 22.82 5.89 13.54
C LEU A 23 23.58 5.03 14.57
N LYS A 24 24.67 4.38 14.16
CA LYS A 24 25.53 3.59 15.04
C LYS A 24 26.30 4.49 16.01
N GLU A 25 26.86 5.60 15.53
CA GLU A 25 27.60 6.58 16.34
C GLU A 25 26.69 7.24 17.38
N ARG A 26 25.42 7.46 17.06
CA ARG A 26 24.40 7.95 17.99
C ARG A 26 23.89 6.89 18.97
N GLY A 27 24.36 5.65 18.89
CA GLY A 27 23.92 4.54 19.73
C GLY A 27 22.50 4.06 19.48
N LEU A 28 21.89 4.45 18.34
CA LEU A 28 20.52 4.07 17.98
C LEU A 28 20.44 2.65 17.41
N ILE A 29 21.54 2.17 16.82
CA ILE A 29 21.70 0.79 16.34
C ILE A 29 23.04 0.23 16.79
N ARG A 30 23.13 -1.10 16.98
CA ARG A 30 24.38 -1.73 17.44
C ARG A 30 25.42 -1.84 16.33
N ASN A 31 24.96 -2.08 15.11
CA ASN A 31 25.78 -2.19 13.90
C ASN A 31 24.88 -2.03 12.66
N ARG A 32 25.50 -1.92 11.48
CA ARG A 32 24.78 -1.73 10.21
C ARG A 32 23.76 -2.84 9.93
N THR A 33 24.08 -4.09 10.29
CA THR A 33 23.18 -5.25 10.13
C THR A 33 21.93 -5.13 11.01
N ASP A 34 22.09 -4.69 12.24
CA ASP A 34 20.98 -4.45 13.18
C ASP A 34 20.06 -3.33 12.69
N GLY A 35 20.63 -2.25 12.14
CA GLY A 35 19.86 -1.18 11.50
C GLY A 35 19.07 -1.66 10.29
N LEU A 36 19.72 -2.38 9.38
CA LEU A 36 19.07 -2.99 8.21
C LEU A 36 17.94 -3.94 8.61
N ARG A 37 18.18 -4.81 9.60
CA ARG A 37 17.16 -5.75 10.10
C ARG A 37 15.96 -5.01 10.67
N SER A 38 16.21 -3.94 11.43
CA SER A 38 15.14 -3.13 12.04
C SER A 38 14.32 -2.39 10.98
N ALA A 39 14.97 -1.85 9.95
CA ALA A 39 14.30 -1.21 8.82
C ALA A 39 13.43 -2.20 8.02
N ILE A 40 13.96 -3.41 7.74
CA ILE A 40 13.20 -4.46 7.05
C ILE A 40 12.00 -4.90 7.88
N LYS A 41 12.17 -5.08 9.19
CA LYS A 41 11.08 -5.45 10.09
C LYS A 41 9.99 -4.37 10.10
N LEU A 42 10.37 -3.10 10.25
CA LEU A 42 9.44 -1.98 10.23
C LEU A 42 8.67 -1.93 8.91
N PHE A 43 9.36 -2.11 7.78
CA PHE A 43 8.74 -2.18 6.46
C PHE A 43 7.78 -3.37 6.34
N TYR A 44 8.18 -4.55 6.81
CA TYR A 44 7.34 -5.75 6.77
C TYR A 44 6.10 -5.59 7.64
N ASP A 45 6.24 -5.08 8.87
CA ASP A 45 5.15 -4.84 9.80
C ASP A 45 4.17 -3.80 9.21
N TYR A 46 4.68 -2.73 8.56
CA TYR A 46 3.87 -1.76 7.82
C TYR A 46 3.09 -2.41 6.68
N VAL A 47 3.77 -3.17 5.81
CA VAL A 47 3.17 -3.82 4.64
C VAL A 47 2.13 -4.87 5.04
N ILE A 48 2.38 -5.66 6.10
CA ILE A 48 1.44 -6.66 6.62
C ILE A 48 0.24 -5.99 7.30
N ALA A 49 0.47 -4.95 8.12
CA ALA A 49 -0.60 -4.20 8.76
C ALA A 49 -1.53 -3.54 7.73
N TYR A 50 -0.98 -3.03 6.62
CA TYR A 50 -1.77 -2.47 5.51
C TYR A 50 -2.46 -3.54 4.66
N ARG A 51 -1.85 -4.72 4.47
CA ARG A 51 -2.45 -5.79 3.64
C ARG A 51 -3.52 -6.62 4.36
N SER A 52 -3.56 -6.62 5.70
CA SER A 52 -4.35 -7.60 6.46
C SER A 52 -5.76 -7.17 6.84
N LYS A 53 -6.20 -5.94 6.55
CA LYS A 53 -7.48 -5.47 7.11
C LYS A 53 -8.70 -5.44 6.20
N ILE A 54 -8.62 -5.30 4.87
CA ILE A 54 -9.84 -5.20 4.04
C ILE A 54 -9.53 -5.76 2.64
N PRO A 55 -10.46 -6.46 1.95
CA PRO A 55 -10.35 -6.63 0.50
C PRO A 55 -10.20 -5.25 -0.12
N ASP A 56 -9.02 -4.97 -0.66
CA ASP A 56 -8.57 -3.64 -1.05
C ASP A 56 -9.52 -3.04 -2.11
N ILE A 57 -10.43 -2.16 -1.69
CA ILE A 57 -11.35 -1.45 -2.60
C ILE A 57 -10.56 -0.73 -3.69
N GLY A 58 -9.36 -0.22 -3.37
CA GLY A 58 -8.44 0.35 -4.35
C GLY A 58 -8.11 -0.62 -5.48
N LYS A 59 -7.91 -1.92 -5.18
CA LYS A 59 -7.69 -2.96 -6.22
C LYS A 59 -8.93 -3.25 -7.05
N ILE A 60 -10.11 -3.26 -6.42
CA ILE A 60 -11.38 -3.48 -7.15
C ILE A 60 -11.62 -2.30 -8.10
N CYS A 61 -11.39 -1.07 -7.63
CA CYS A 61 -11.43 0.13 -8.45
C CYS A 61 -10.41 0.06 -9.59
N ALA A 62 -9.15 -0.26 -9.30
CA ALA A 62 -8.08 -0.39 -10.31
C ALA A 62 -8.42 -1.44 -11.38
N TYR A 63 -9.05 -2.55 -11.00
CA TYR A 63 -9.49 -3.57 -11.95
C TYR A 63 -10.61 -3.05 -12.87
N ILE A 64 -11.59 -2.30 -12.33
CA ILE A 64 -12.73 -1.79 -13.09
C ILE A 64 -12.32 -0.65 -14.02
N THR A 65 -11.47 0.25 -13.56
CA THR A 65 -11.03 1.43 -14.33
C THR A 65 -9.80 1.13 -15.20
N GLY A 66 -9.07 0.05 -14.91
CA GLY A 66 -7.80 -0.29 -15.52
C GLY A 66 -6.62 0.60 -15.10
N ASP A 67 -6.77 1.41 -14.04
CA ASP A 67 -5.71 2.29 -13.55
C ASP A 67 -5.11 1.79 -12.22
N PRO A 68 -3.86 1.29 -12.23
CA PRO A 68 -3.22 0.76 -11.03
C PRO A 68 -2.87 1.84 -10.00
N ARG A 69 -2.83 3.14 -10.36
CA ARG A 69 -2.49 4.23 -9.44
C ARG A 69 -3.55 4.43 -8.36
N ILE A 70 -4.80 4.06 -8.63
CA ILE A 70 -5.89 4.10 -7.63
C ILE A 70 -5.52 3.31 -6.37
N THR A 71 -4.81 2.19 -6.53
CA THR A 71 -4.34 1.37 -5.41
C THR A 71 -3.33 2.08 -4.51
N GLU A 72 -2.50 2.95 -5.10
CA GLU A 72 -1.46 3.70 -4.39
C GLU A 72 -2.07 4.90 -3.65
N ASP A 73 -2.99 5.61 -4.32
CA ASP A 73 -3.61 6.82 -3.79
C ASP A 73 -4.77 6.55 -2.81
N TRP A 74 -5.33 5.32 -2.77
CA TRP A 74 -6.61 5.02 -2.09
C TRP A 74 -6.67 5.45 -0.61
N ASN A 75 -5.58 5.27 0.12
CA ASN A 75 -5.51 5.60 1.55
C ASN A 75 -5.36 7.11 1.80
N ASP A 76 -4.85 7.85 0.82
CA ASP A 76 -4.65 9.30 0.90
C ASP A 76 -5.92 10.07 0.51
N LEU A 77 -6.89 9.39 -0.13
CA LEU A 77 -8.19 9.96 -0.47
C LEU A 77 -9.06 10.17 0.77
N SER A 78 -9.58 11.38 0.91
CA SER A 78 -10.52 11.72 1.97
C SER A 78 -11.93 11.17 1.68
N GLU A 79 -12.70 10.97 2.74
CA GLU A 79 -14.11 10.53 2.60
C GLU A 79 -14.94 11.61 1.90
N ASN A 80 -15.87 11.16 1.04
CA ASN A 80 -16.69 11.99 0.16
C ASN A 80 -15.91 12.80 -0.89
N GLU A 81 -14.63 12.53 -1.07
CA GLU A 81 -13.83 13.15 -2.11
C GLU A 81 -14.20 12.59 -3.49
N ASN A 82 -14.29 13.49 -4.46
CA ASN A 82 -14.40 13.12 -5.87
C ASN A 82 -12.99 13.00 -6.43
N VAL A 83 -12.58 11.80 -6.84
CA VAL A 83 -11.34 11.59 -7.57
C VAL A 83 -11.63 11.75 -9.05
N SER A 84 -11.05 12.78 -9.64
CA SER A 84 -11.28 13.12 -11.04
C SER A 84 -10.39 12.30 -11.99
N ILE A 85 -11.08 11.45 -12.74
CA ILE A 85 -10.86 11.09 -14.15
C ILE A 85 -9.58 10.31 -14.46
N TYR A 86 -9.71 8.99 -14.42
CA TYR A 86 -8.83 8.09 -15.13
C TYR A 86 -9.42 7.82 -16.52
N ARG A 87 -8.65 8.13 -17.55
CA ARG A 87 -9.03 7.93 -18.96
C ARG A 87 -8.36 6.67 -19.47
N LEU A 88 -9.12 5.59 -19.58
CA LEU A 88 -8.69 4.37 -20.26
C LEU A 88 -9.58 4.18 -21.49
N ASN A 89 -8.98 4.08 -22.68
CA ASN A 89 -9.68 3.75 -23.94
C ASN A 89 -10.97 4.59 -24.22
N ASP A 90 -10.88 5.92 -24.18
CA ASP A 90 -12.01 6.84 -24.41
C ASP A 90 -13.20 6.68 -23.45
N MET A 91 -12.98 6.12 -22.26
CA MET A 91 -13.96 6.03 -21.18
C MET A 91 -13.48 6.83 -19.98
N ASP A 92 -14.30 7.79 -19.55
CA ASP A 92 -14.02 8.60 -18.38
C ASP A 92 -14.74 7.99 -17.17
N PHE A 93 -13.96 7.67 -16.14
CA PHE A 93 -14.46 7.17 -14.86
C PHE A 93 -14.35 8.26 -13.79
N LYS A 94 -15.43 8.44 -13.02
CA LYS A 94 -15.41 9.23 -11.80
C LYS A 94 -15.53 8.29 -10.61
N ILE A 95 -14.60 8.40 -9.65
CA ILE A 95 -14.62 7.58 -8.44
C ILE A 95 -14.94 8.50 -7.27
N LYS A 96 -15.91 8.09 -6.44
CA LYS A 96 -16.24 8.76 -5.19
C LYS A 96 -16.09 7.78 -4.04
N LYS A 97 -15.09 8.01 -3.19
CA LYS A 97 -14.91 7.27 -1.93
C LYS A 97 -15.95 7.77 -0.94
N ILE A 98 -16.92 6.93 -0.57
CA ILE A 98 -17.90 7.29 0.46
C ILE A 98 -17.30 7.04 1.85
N ASN A 99 -16.66 5.88 2.02
CA ASN A 99 -15.82 5.52 3.16
C ASN A 99 -14.87 4.37 2.74
N GLU A 100 -14.11 3.81 3.68
CA GLU A 100 -13.17 2.70 3.42
C GLU A 100 -13.79 1.43 2.82
N ASN A 101 -15.11 1.24 2.95
CA ASN A 101 -15.83 0.04 2.53
C ASN A 101 -16.89 0.30 1.43
N HIS A 102 -17.10 1.56 1.03
CA HIS A 102 -18.13 1.96 0.09
C HIS A 102 -17.61 2.96 -0.93
N VAL A 103 -17.73 2.61 -2.21
CA VAL A 103 -17.32 3.45 -3.33
C VAL A 103 -18.36 3.46 -4.44
N ILE A 104 -18.49 4.62 -5.10
CA ILE A 104 -19.30 4.79 -6.31
C ILE A 104 -18.36 5.09 -7.48
N ILE A 105 -18.48 4.33 -8.56
CA ILE A 105 -17.76 4.54 -9.82
C ILE A 105 -18.78 4.89 -10.90
N THR A 106 -18.69 6.07 -11.49
CA THR A 106 -19.55 6.52 -12.59
C THR A 106 -18.79 6.43 -13.92
N GLN A 107 -19.36 5.71 -14.90
CA GLN A 107 -18.87 5.66 -16.28
C GLN A 107 -19.61 6.68 -17.14
N HIS A 108 -18.94 7.75 -17.58
CA HIS A 108 -19.61 8.87 -18.24
C HIS A 108 -20.15 8.55 -19.64
N LYS A 109 -19.48 7.68 -20.40
CA LYS A 109 -19.91 7.36 -21.78
C LYS A 109 -21.24 6.59 -21.84
N ASN A 110 -21.54 5.84 -20.78
CA ASN A 110 -22.73 4.97 -20.71
C ASN A 110 -23.74 5.41 -19.65
N ASN A 111 -23.47 6.51 -18.92
CA ASN A 111 -24.23 6.97 -17.76
C ASN A 111 -24.53 5.85 -16.74
N GLN A 112 -23.57 4.94 -16.57
CA GLN A 112 -23.71 3.78 -15.71
C GLN A 112 -23.01 4.04 -14.39
N GLU A 113 -23.70 3.76 -13.28
CA GLU A 113 -23.12 3.78 -11.94
C GLU A 113 -22.84 2.35 -11.47
N ILE A 114 -21.64 2.14 -10.94
CA ILE A 114 -21.21 0.90 -10.31
C ILE A 114 -21.01 1.22 -8.82
N ILE A 115 -21.81 0.59 -7.97
CA ILE A 115 -21.74 0.74 -6.51
C ILE A 115 -21.09 -0.50 -5.93
N ILE A 116 -20.01 -0.31 -5.16
CA ILE A 116 -19.30 -1.41 -4.50
C ILE A 116 -19.40 -1.19 -2.99
N ASN A 117 -19.89 -2.22 -2.30
CA ASN A 117 -19.98 -2.30 -0.85
C ASN A 117 -19.28 -3.58 -0.37
N ILE A 118 -18.31 -3.43 0.52
CA ILE A 118 -17.68 -4.57 1.19
C ILE A 118 -18.30 -4.76 2.56
N GLU A 119 -18.98 -5.89 2.75
CA GLU A 119 -19.46 -6.33 4.05
C GLU A 119 -18.44 -7.29 4.68
N ILE A 120 -17.87 -6.91 5.82
CA ILE A 120 -17.09 -7.84 6.65
C ILE A 120 -18.08 -8.52 7.59
N ARG A 121 -18.31 -9.82 7.40
CA ARG A 121 -19.09 -10.64 8.34
C ARG A 121 -18.13 -11.40 9.23
N GLU A 122 -18.14 -11.10 10.52
CA GLU A 122 -17.45 -11.92 11.52
C GLU A 122 -18.17 -13.28 11.58
N LYS A 123 -17.42 -14.37 11.35
CA LYS A 123 -17.91 -15.70 11.71
C LYS A 123 -17.84 -15.79 13.23
N ASN A 124 -19.01 -15.80 13.88
CA ASN A 124 -19.10 -16.31 15.24
C ASN A 124 -18.92 -17.83 15.15
N ASP A 125 -17.77 -18.32 15.60
CA ASP A 125 -17.50 -19.75 15.83
C ASP A 125 -18.34 -20.28 17.01
#